data_AF-A0A7X9AYD5-F1
#
_entry.id   AF-A0A7X9AYD5-F1
#
_cell.length_a   1.000
_cell.length_b   1.000
_cell.length_c   1.000
_cell.angle_alpha   90.00
_cell.angle_beta   90.00
_cell.angle_gamma   90.00
#
_symmetry.space_group_name_H-M   'P 1'
#
loop_
_entity.id
_entity.type
_entity.pdbx_description
1 polymer ?
#
loop_
_entity_poly.entity_id
_entity_poly.type
_entity_poly.pdbx_seq_one_letter_code
_entity_poly.pdbx_strand_id
1 'polypeptide(L)'
;MTRAYYDATVIPVLLFNTDLIIDLTLAFAQTTMACKYRELAEYLEEQIDSGIFCEGSFLPGERALCEQFQLSRVTVRKGLNLLVEACRIRAIPGQGYQVLGERSMAFRRRTHLIGGVFPTTTQLQHNNPYVSTPYQLMLGINKALNKSGYCLTFVNSMDNLLEERESIRKLIKLGVDGLLIMPSFTQGAFRSMKHDLGNYPFFLELYQNGLPIVLMDRQLIGTGIPAVFNDDIMGGRMQAEYFLKRGYRRVIYFETASSQTGHFRHAGYCLAMEDAGLKPLQITPEIPIEPERWDFPDSQGDDAIRQLLPQITEDTGLITTYRLAAFFDKFFPGHRFGKHRVEWCCYDIPSMGLQQPYPYMLRPTEKIGELAAKRLLAILQNDHMTEAKSKQVDMLSPTLCLPNNPEKHSANCHSLQKRIFRSASQKTV
;
A
#
# COMPACT_ATOMS: atom_id res chain seq x y z
N MET A 1 3.77 -20.26 18.77
CA MET A 1 2.91 -19.31 19.50
C MET A 1 2.75 -17.99 18.72
N THR A 2 2.47 -18.05 17.42
CA THR A 2 2.44 -16.88 16.50
C THR A 2 1.03 -16.57 15.96
N ARG A 3 -0.01 -17.22 16.49
CA ARG A 3 -1.38 -17.19 15.95
C ARG A 3 -2.37 -16.35 16.76
N ALA A 4 -1.98 -15.89 17.96
CA ALA A 4 -2.88 -15.22 18.91
C ALA A 4 -2.93 -13.69 18.78
N TYR A 5 -2.01 -13.07 18.02
CA TYR A 5 -1.98 -11.60 17.87
C TYR A 5 -2.99 -11.05 16.85
N TYR A 6 -3.56 -11.91 16.02
CA TYR A 6 -4.58 -11.58 15.01
C TYR A 6 -5.95 -12.20 15.33
N ASP A 7 -6.12 -12.72 16.55
CA ASP A 7 -7.45 -13.14 16.99
C ASP A 7 -8.36 -11.92 17.04
N ALA A 8 -9.58 -12.06 16.52
CA ALA A 8 -10.51 -10.97 16.21
C ALA A 8 -10.99 -10.18 17.44
N THR A 9 -10.40 -10.40 18.61
CA THR A 9 -10.69 -9.81 19.90
C THR A 9 -9.60 -8.87 20.42
N VAL A 10 -8.35 -8.93 19.91
CA VAL A 10 -7.23 -8.14 20.47
C VAL A 10 -6.87 -6.91 19.63
N ILE A 11 -7.01 -6.98 18.30
CA ILE A 11 -6.80 -5.82 17.42
C ILE A 11 -7.93 -4.76 17.51
N PRO A 12 -9.21 -5.11 17.73
CA PRO A 12 -10.25 -4.08 17.84
C PRO A 12 -10.09 -3.21 19.08
N VAL A 13 -9.60 -3.75 20.19
CA VAL A 13 -9.65 -3.03 21.48
C VAL A 13 -8.62 -1.89 21.58
N LEU A 14 -7.55 -1.91 20.77
CA LEU A 14 -6.56 -0.83 20.71
C LEU A 14 -6.64 0.04 19.45
N LEU A 15 -7.38 -0.38 18.41
CA LEU A 15 -7.46 0.34 17.12
C LEU A 15 -8.88 0.66 16.62
N PHE A 16 -9.92 0.05 17.19
CA PHE A 16 -11.30 0.22 16.75
C PHE A 16 -12.23 0.45 17.95
N ASN A 17 -12.50 1.71 18.26
CA ASN A 17 -13.69 2.04 19.03
C ASN A 17 -14.92 1.50 18.25
N THR A 18 -15.88 0.90 18.95
CA THR A 18 -17.16 0.41 18.41
C THR A 18 -17.91 1.45 17.57
N ASP A 19 -17.59 2.72 17.79
CA ASP A 19 -18.06 3.85 17.00
C ASP A 19 -17.67 3.79 15.53
N LEU A 20 -16.58 3.12 15.10
CA LEU A 20 -16.19 3.09 13.68
C LEU A 20 -17.10 2.18 12.83
N ILE A 21 -17.61 1.09 13.41
CA ILE A 21 -18.61 0.23 12.75
C ILE A 21 -19.96 0.96 12.70
N ILE A 22 -20.31 1.65 13.79
CA ILE A 22 -21.52 2.48 13.88
C ILE A 22 -21.41 3.68 12.93
N ASP A 23 -20.25 4.29 12.77
CA ASP A 23 -19.95 5.41 11.86
C ASP A 23 -19.79 4.94 10.41
N LEU A 24 -19.35 3.71 10.12
CA LEU A 24 -19.44 3.13 8.78
C LEU A 24 -20.90 2.88 8.40
N THR A 25 -21.69 2.38 9.36
CA THR A 25 -23.13 2.17 9.18
C THR A 25 -23.88 3.51 9.09
N LEU A 26 -23.47 4.52 9.86
CA LEU A 26 -24.00 5.88 9.85
C LEU A 26 -23.46 6.71 8.69
N ALA A 27 -22.25 6.50 8.18
CA ALA A 27 -21.77 7.15 6.95
C ALA A 27 -22.47 6.53 5.74
N PHE A 28 -22.71 5.21 5.74
CA PHE A 28 -23.66 4.59 4.81
C PHE A 28 -25.09 5.16 4.98
N ALA A 29 -25.53 5.45 6.20
CA ALA A 29 -26.86 6.00 6.51
C ALA A 29 -26.99 7.54 6.53
N GLN A 30 -25.89 8.30 6.39
CA GLN A 30 -25.83 9.77 6.30
C GLN A 30 -25.44 10.23 4.89
N THR A 31 -24.91 9.33 4.06
CA THR A 31 -24.90 9.48 2.59
C THR A 31 -26.32 9.35 2.00
N THR A 32 -27.32 9.10 2.83
CA THR A 32 -28.74 9.03 2.50
C THR A 32 -29.40 10.43 2.45
N MET A 33 -28.67 11.44 1.99
CA MET A 33 -29.24 12.48 1.14
C MET A 33 -28.90 12.07 -0.30
N ALA A 34 -29.67 11.08 -0.76
CA ALA A 34 -29.46 10.40 -2.03
C ALA A 34 -29.31 11.42 -3.17
N CYS A 35 -28.15 11.40 -3.81
CA CYS A 35 -27.97 12.21 -5.00
C CYS A 35 -28.80 11.55 -6.12
N LYS A 36 -29.83 12.24 -6.62
CA LYS A 36 -30.81 11.71 -7.59
C LYS A 36 -30.23 10.98 -8.83
N TYR A 37 -28.97 11.21 -9.18
CA TYR A 37 -28.31 10.45 -10.26
C TYR A 37 -27.87 9.03 -9.83
N ARG A 38 -27.62 8.80 -8.54
CA ARG A 38 -27.33 7.47 -7.98
C ARG A 38 -28.59 6.63 -7.87
N GLU A 39 -29.70 7.22 -7.40
CA GLU A 39 -31.02 6.54 -7.40
C GLU A 39 -31.40 6.04 -8.80
N LEU A 40 -31.13 6.86 -9.83
CA LEU A 40 -31.31 6.45 -11.22
C LEU A 40 -30.39 5.27 -11.60
N ALA A 41 -29.12 5.32 -11.21
CA ALA A 41 -28.15 4.28 -11.54
C ALA A 41 -28.52 2.96 -10.85
N GLU A 42 -28.82 2.99 -9.55
CA GLU A 42 -29.26 1.85 -8.74
C GLU A 42 -30.53 1.23 -9.30
N TYR A 43 -31.54 2.05 -9.64
CA TYR A 43 -32.75 1.56 -10.31
C TYR A 43 -32.42 0.83 -11.61
N LEU A 44 -31.64 1.44 -12.49
CA LEU A 44 -31.30 0.84 -13.78
C LEU A 44 -30.48 -0.44 -13.60
N GLU A 45 -29.62 -0.48 -12.59
CA GLU A 45 -28.83 -1.66 -12.23
C GLU A 45 -29.71 -2.82 -11.76
N GLU A 46 -30.69 -2.57 -10.87
CA GLU A 46 -31.68 -3.56 -10.46
C GLU A 46 -32.50 -4.10 -11.64
N GLN A 47 -32.84 -3.23 -12.61
CA GLN A 47 -33.56 -3.66 -13.82
C GLN A 47 -32.67 -4.51 -14.75
N ILE A 48 -31.36 -4.26 -14.77
CA ILE A 48 -30.41 -5.12 -15.50
C ILE A 48 -30.25 -6.47 -14.78
N ASP A 49 -30.08 -6.46 -13.45
CA ASP A 49 -29.89 -7.67 -12.63
C ASP A 49 -31.12 -8.58 -12.61
N SER A 50 -32.32 -7.98 -12.57
CA SER A 50 -33.58 -8.72 -12.68
C SER A 50 -33.85 -9.26 -14.10
N GLY A 51 -33.00 -8.91 -15.08
CA GLY A 51 -33.14 -9.33 -16.46
C GLY A 51 -34.24 -8.60 -17.23
N ILE A 52 -34.81 -7.52 -16.68
CA ILE A 52 -35.78 -6.67 -17.39
C ILE A 52 -35.09 -5.98 -18.57
N PHE A 53 -33.86 -5.52 -18.38
CA PHE A 53 -32.98 -5.14 -19.48
C PHE A 53 -31.95 -6.24 -19.75
N CYS A 54 -32.25 -7.11 -20.72
CA CYS A 54 -31.37 -8.21 -21.10
C CYS A 54 -30.05 -7.73 -21.70
N GLU A 55 -29.01 -8.57 -21.62
CA GLU A 55 -27.75 -8.36 -22.36
C GLU A 55 -28.00 -8.04 -23.85
N GLY A 56 -27.30 -7.03 -24.37
CA GLY A 56 -27.40 -6.57 -25.75
C GLY A 56 -28.61 -5.68 -26.05
N SER A 57 -29.58 -5.57 -25.14
CA SER A 57 -30.70 -4.63 -25.23
C SER A 57 -30.26 -3.18 -24.99
N PHE A 58 -31.12 -2.22 -25.31
CA PHE A 58 -30.87 -0.80 -25.07
C PHE A 58 -31.69 -0.28 -23.90
N LEU A 59 -31.06 0.54 -23.07
CA LEU A 59 -31.76 1.33 -22.06
C LEU A 59 -32.66 2.39 -22.71
N PRO A 60 -33.67 2.89 -21.99
CA PRO A 60 -34.44 4.05 -22.43
C PRO A 60 -33.51 5.24 -22.76
N GLY A 61 -33.83 5.98 -23.81
CA GLY A 61 -33.04 7.14 -24.22
C GLY A 61 -33.01 8.24 -23.16
N GLU A 62 -31.98 9.09 -23.17
CA GLU A 62 -31.77 10.15 -22.15
C GLU A 62 -33.03 10.99 -21.91
N ARG A 63 -33.79 11.31 -22.97
CA ARG A 63 -35.02 12.10 -22.88
C ARG A 63 -36.11 11.37 -22.08
N ALA A 64 -36.31 10.07 -22.35
CA ALA A 64 -37.29 9.26 -21.65
C ALA A 64 -36.92 9.14 -20.15
N LEU A 65 -35.63 8.95 -19.84
CA LEU A 65 -35.15 8.93 -18.45
C LEU A 65 -35.30 10.30 -17.75
N CYS A 66 -35.09 11.41 -18.46
CA CYS A 66 -35.34 12.75 -17.92
C CYS A 66 -36.82 12.93 -17.56
N GLU A 67 -37.73 12.51 -18.44
CA GLU A 67 -39.18 12.60 -18.23
C GLU A 67 -39.65 11.67 -17.10
N GLN A 68 -39.21 10.41 -17.10
CA GLN A 68 -39.61 9.41 -16.11
C GLN A 68 -39.18 9.76 -14.70
N PHE A 69 -37.93 10.20 -14.51
CA PHE A 69 -37.38 10.50 -13.19
C PHE A 69 -37.46 11.98 -12.81
N GLN A 70 -38.01 12.82 -13.69
CA GLN A 70 -38.05 14.28 -13.55
C GLN A 70 -36.66 14.87 -13.24
N LEU A 71 -35.64 14.39 -13.96
CA LEU A 71 -34.25 14.79 -13.78
C LEU A 71 -33.75 15.64 -14.93
N SER A 72 -32.79 16.52 -14.64
CA SER A 72 -32.06 17.23 -15.69
C SER A 72 -31.25 16.25 -16.54
N ARG A 73 -31.01 16.59 -17.81
CA ARG A 73 -30.16 15.80 -18.71
C ARG A 73 -28.74 15.60 -18.17
N VAL A 74 -28.21 16.59 -17.44
CA VAL A 74 -26.89 16.53 -16.79
C VAL A 74 -26.90 15.47 -15.68
N THR A 75 -27.98 15.41 -14.89
CA THR A 75 -28.16 14.42 -13.81
C THR A 75 -28.32 13.01 -14.39
N VAL A 76 -29.13 12.84 -15.44
CA VAL A 76 -29.30 11.54 -16.12
C VAL A 76 -27.98 11.03 -16.70
N ARG A 77 -27.22 11.90 -17.38
CA ARG A 77 -25.90 11.54 -17.90
C ARG A 77 -24.91 11.16 -16.80
N LYS A 78 -24.95 11.82 -15.65
CA LYS A 78 -24.13 11.43 -14.50
C LYS A 78 -24.47 10.01 -14.03
N GLY A 79 -25.75 9.66 -13.93
CA GLY A 79 -26.19 8.31 -13.54
C GLY A 79 -25.80 7.26 -14.58
N LEU A 80 -26.02 7.53 -15.87
CA LEU A 80 -25.61 6.65 -16.95
C LEU A 80 -24.09 6.47 -17.02
N ASN A 81 -23.32 7.53 -16.75
CA ASN A 81 -21.87 7.44 -16.69
C ASN A 81 -21.39 6.53 -15.56
N LEU A 82 -22.07 6.48 -14.40
CA LEU A 82 -21.74 5.49 -13.36
C LEU A 82 -21.87 4.07 -13.90
N LEU A 83 -22.96 3.77 -14.61
CA LEU A 83 -23.18 2.44 -15.22
C LEU A 83 -22.18 2.13 -16.34
N VAL A 84 -21.73 3.14 -17.09
CA VAL A 84 -20.66 2.99 -18.09
C VAL A 84 -19.32 2.73 -17.41
N GLU A 85 -19.00 3.45 -16.35
CA GLU A 85 -17.78 3.26 -15.55
C GLU A 85 -17.76 1.88 -14.88
N ALA A 86 -18.91 1.45 -14.36
CA ALA A 86 -19.14 0.11 -13.82
C ALA A 86 -19.23 -0.99 -14.90
N CYS A 87 -19.09 -0.65 -16.19
CA CYS A 87 -19.14 -1.58 -17.32
C CYS A 87 -20.46 -2.40 -17.40
N ARG A 88 -21.56 -1.87 -16.85
CA ARG A 88 -22.90 -2.46 -16.94
C ARG A 88 -23.57 -2.11 -18.28
N ILE A 89 -23.21 -0.97 -18.85
CA ILE A 89 -23.69 -0.50 -20.16
C ILE A 89 -22.55 0.11 -20.99
N ARG A 90 -22.72 0.20 -22.31
CA ARG A 90 -21.86 0.96 -23.22
C ARG A 90 -22.64 2.02 -23.98
N ALA A 91 -22.07 3.21 -24.14
CA ALA A 91 -22.64 4.24 -25.00
C ALA A 91 -22.30 4.00 -26.48
N ILE A 92 -23.31 4.00 -27.35
CA ILE A 92 -23.17 3.90 -28.81
C ILE A 92 -23.67 5.21 -29.43
N PRO A 93 -22.80 5.99 -30.11
CA PRO A 93 -23.18 7.24 -30.73
C PRO A 93 -24.39 7.08 -31.67
N GLY A 94 -25.41 7.90 -31.47
CA GLY A 94 -26.64 7.88 -32.27
C GLY A 94 -27.63 6.74 -31.96
N GLN A 95 -27.26 5.76 -31.11
CA GLN A 95 -28.11 4.61 -30.79
C GLN A 95 -28.53 4.55 -29.31
N GLY A 96 -27.76 5.17 -28.41
CA GLY A 96 -28.08 5.20 -26.98
C GLY A 96 -27.15 4.32 -26.16
N TYR A 97 -27.65 3.74 -25.08
CA TYR A 97 -26.86 2.93 -24.14
C TYR A 97 -27.29 1.47 -24.22
N GLN A 98 -26.35 0.59 -24.55
CA GLN A 98 -26.58 -0.85 -24.66
C GLN A 98 -26.13 -1.57 -23.40
N VAL A 99 -26.94 -2.49 -22.88
CA VAL A 99 -26.63 -3.32 -21.72
C VAL A 99 -25.57 -4.36 -22.07
N LEU A 100 -24.55 -4.46 -21.23
CA LEU A 100 -23.51 -5.47 -21.29
C LEU A 100 -23.90 -6.60 -20.33
N GLY A 101 -23.84 -7.86 -20.76
CA GLY A 101 -24.10 -8.98 -19.85
C GLY A 101 -22.86 -9.43 -19.10
N GLU A 102 -23.07 -10.25 -18.08
CA GLU A 102 -21.99 -10.88 -17.31
C GLU A 102 -21.00 -11.65 -18.21
N ARG A 103 -21.50 -12.23 -19.32
CA ARG A 103 -20.65 -12.89 -20.32
C ARG A 103 -19.82 -11.91 -21.16
N SER A 104 -20.30 -10.68 -21.39
CA SER A 104 -19.54 -9.64 -22.08
C SER A 104 -18.33 -9.15 -21.26
N MET A 105 -18.38 -9.26 -19.92
CA MET A 105 -17.22 -9.05 -19.05
C MET A 105 -16.20 -10.19 -19.17
N ALA A 106 -16.69 -11.44 -19.24
CA ALA A 106 -15.86 -12.64 -19.44
C ALA A 106 -15.23 -12.73 -20.85
N PHE A 107 -15.81 -12.07 -21.86
CA PHE A 107 -15.31 -12.00 -23.23
C PHE A 107 -14.48 -10.75 -23.55
N ARG A 108 -13.95 -10.05 -22.55
CA ARG A 108 -12.81 -9.16 -22.84
C ARG A 108 -11.69 -10.04 -23.42
N ARG A 109 -11.29 -9.74 -24.66
CA ARG A 109 -10.09 -10.34 -25.26
C ARG A 109 -8.94 -10.08 -24.28
N ARG A 110 -8.39 -11.13 -23.66
CA ARG A 110 -7.27 -11.01 -22.72
C ARG A 110 -6.16 -10.22 -23.39
N THR A 111 -5.87 -9.05 -22.86
CA THR A 111 -4.81 -8.20 -23.39
C THR A 111 -3.43 -8.74 -23.03
N HIS A 112 -3.37 -9.69 -22.10
CA HIS A 112 -2.13 -10.20 -21.50
C HIS A 112 -1.31 -9.07 -20.86
N LEU A 113 -2.01 -8.03 -20.38
CA LEU A 113 -1.42 -6.91 -19.66
C LEU A 113 -1.88 -6.92 -18.21
N ILE A 114 -0.93 -6.84 -17.29
CA ILE A 114 -1.17 -6.58 -15.88
C ILE A 114 -0.80 -5.13 -15.60
N GLY A 115 -1.70 -4.38 -14.95
CA GLY A 115 -1.45 -3.02 -14.51
C GLY A 115 -0.83 -2.98 -13.12
N GLY A 116 0.31 -2.32 -12.97
CA GLY A 116 0.95 -2.04 -11.68
C GLY A 116 0.73 -0.59 -11.25
N VAL A 117 0.28 -0.36 -10.02
CA VAL A 117 0.17 0.99 -9.44
C VAL A 117 1.15 1.09 -8.27
N PHE A 118 2.05 2.07 -8.33
CA PHE A 118 3.08 2.30 -7.32
C PHE A 118 3.04 3.75 -6.85
N PRO A 119 3.17 4.02 -5.53
CA PRO A 119 3.14 5.37 -4.98
C PRO A 119 4.39 6.20 -5.31
N THR A 120 5.49 5.56 -5.67
CA THR A 120 6.63 6.26 -6.26
C THR A 120 7.38 5.29 -7.15
N THR A 121 7.98 5.75 -8.23
CA THR A 121 8.93 4.98 -9.04
C THR A 121 10.34 5.56 -8.98
N THR A 122 10.50 6.72 -8.32
CA THR A 122 11.73 7.49 -8.24
C THR A 122 12.19 7.59 -6.80
N GLN A 123 13.30 6.92 -6.49
CA GLN A 123 14.25 7.36 -5.46
C GLN A 123 15.60 7.72 -6.09
N LEU A 124 15.62 7.97 -7.40
CA LEU A 124 16.82 8.36 -8.13
C LEU A 124 16.81 9.88 -8.32
N GLN A 125 16.95 10.65 -7.25
CA GLN A 125 17.47 12.00 -7.36
C GLN A 125 18.58 12.20 -6.34
N HIS A 126 19.73 12.65 -6.87
CA HIS A 126 20.98 13.04 -6.22
C HIS A 126 21.64 12.02 -5.27
N ASN A 127 22.62 11.29 -5.79
CA ASN A 127 23.66 10.60 -5.02
C ASN A 127 23.20 9.55 -4.01
N ASN A 128 22.00 8.99 -4.24
CA ASN A 128 21.34 8.16 -3.27
C ASN A 128 21.28 6.68 -3.71
N PRO A 129 22.18 5.80 -3.22
CA PRO A 129 22.31 4.40 -3.65
C PRO A 129 21.22 3.45 -3.09
N TYR A 130 20.03 3.95 -2.75
CA TYR A 130 18.93 3.15 -2.23
C TYR A 130 18.25 2.35 -3.34
N VAL A 131 17.93 1.08 -3.07
CA VAL A 131 17.00 0.35 -3.93
C VAL A 131 15.59 0.65 -3.48
N SER A 132 14.85 1.31 -4.37
CA SER A 132 13.45 1.64 -4.13
C SER A 132 12.65 0.35 -3.91
N THR A 133 11.83 0.31 -2.86
CA THR A 133 10.81 -0.72 -2.61
C THR A 133 10.03 -1.09 -3.89
N PRO A 134 9.58 -0.12 -4.72
CA PRO A 134 8.98 -0.38 -6.03
C PRO A 134 9.83 -1.27 -6.95
N TYR A 135 11.14 -1.06 -7.02
CA TYR A 135 12.02 -1.86 -7.86
C TYR A 135 12.07 -3.33 -7.41
N GLN A 136 12.19 -3.60 -6.11
CA GLN A 136 12.18 -4.97 -5.59
C GLN A 136 10.84 -5.66 -5.84
N LEU A 137 9.72 -4.94 -5.66
CA LEU A 137 8.40 -5.43 -6.02
C LEU A 137 8.34 -5.80 -7.51
N MET A 138 8.76 -4.89 -8.40
CA MET A 138 8.79 -5.13 -9.85
C MET A 138 9.65 -6.33 -10.24
N LEU A 139 10.79 -6.56 -9.59
CA LEU A 139 11.60 -7.76 -9.82
C LEU A 139 10.85 -9.04 -9.46
N GLY A 140 10.19 -9.05 -8.29
CA GLY A 140 9.36 -10.15 -7.84
C GLY A 140 8.20 -10.43 -8.79
N ILE A 141 7.49 -9.37 -9.20
CA ILE A 141 6.38 -9.45 -10.16
C ILE A 141 6.88 -10.03 -11.47
N ASN A 142 7.95 -9.48 -12.05
CA ASN A 142 8.50 -9.94 -13.32
C ASN A 142 8.96 -11.41 -13.25
N LYS A 143 9.51 -11.85 -12.11
CA LYS A 143 9.87 -13.26 -11.89
C LYS A 143 8.65 -14.19 -11.92
N ALA A 144 7.52 -13.76 -11.37
CA ALA A 144 6.27 -14.51 -11.39
C ALA A 144 5.56 -14.47 -12.75
N LEU A 145 5.60 -13.33 -13.44
CA LEU A 145 5.00 -13.18 -14.77
C LEU A 145 5.83 -13.84 -15.87
N ASN A 146 7.11 -14.11 -15.63
CA ASN A 146 7.96 -14.79 -16.60
C ASN A 146 7.34 -16.14 -17.02
N LYS A 147 7.20 -16.35 -18.34
CA LYS A 147 6.54 -17.52 -18.96
C LYS A 147 5.02 -17.63 -18.74
N SER A 148 4.38 -16.65 -18.10
CA SER A 148 2.91 -16.62 -17.96
C SER A 148 2.18 -16.08 -19.20
N GLY A 149 2.93 -15.49 -20.15
CA GLY A 149 2.36 -14.77 -21.30
C GLY A 149 1.93 -13.34 -20.98
N TYR A 150 1.89 -12.94 -19.70
CA TYR A 150 1.53 -11.58 -19.27
C TYR A 150 2.73 -10.64 -19.22
N CYS A 151 2.50 -9.37 -19.59
CA CYS A 151 3.44 -8.26 -19.44
C CYS A 151 2.95 -7.28 -18.36
N LEU A 152 3.88 -6.72 -17.59
CA LEU A 152 3.60 -5.64 -16.64
C LEU A 152 3.66 -4.28 -17.36
N THR A 153 2.58 -3.51 -17.27
CA THR A 153 2.59 -2.06 -17.49
C THR A 153 2.36 -1.38 -16.15
N PHE A 154 2.90 -0.19 -15.91
CA PHE A 154 2.75 0.45 -14.61
C PHE A 154 2.61 1.97 -14.70
N VAL A 155 2.12 2.54 -13.61
CA VAL A 155 1.90 3.97 -13.39
C VAL A 155 2.41 4.35 -12.00
N ASN A 156 2.84 5.61 -11.85
CA ASN A 156 3.25 6.19 -10.59
C ASN A 156 2.11 7.09 -10.07
N SER A 157 1.59 6.83 -8.87
CA SER A 157 0.55 7.64 -8.23
C SER A 157 1.07 8.74 -7.32
N MET A 158 2.40 8.87 -7.16
CA MET A 158 3.04 9.89 -6.31
C MET A 158 2.55 9.89 -4.86
N ASP A 159 2.09 8.73 -4.36
CA ASP A 159 1.45 8.53 -3.06
C ASP A 159 0.23 9.45 -2.85
N ASN A 160 -0.42 9.86 -3.95
CA ASN A 160 -1.56 10.76 -3.95
C ASN A 160 -2.85 10.01 -4.31
N LEU A 161 -3.89 10.18 -3.49
CA LEU A 161 -5.16 9.48 -3.66
C LEU A 161 -5.87 9.81 -4.99
N LEU A 162 -5.85 11.08 -5.42
CA LEU A 162 -6.51 11.49 -6.67
C LEU A 162 -5.74 10.96 -7.89
N GLU A 163 -4.41 11.08 -7.87
CA GLU A 163 -3.57 10.54 -8.94
C GLU A 163 -3.67 9.02 -9.03
N GLU A 164 -3.78 8.32 -7.90
CA GLU A 164 -4.01 6.88 -7.86
C GLU A 164 -5.32 6.49 -8.55
N ARG A 165 -6.43 7.17 -8.24
CA ARG A 165 -7.72 6.92 -8.91
C ARG A 165 -7.63 7.12 -10.41
N GLU A 166 -7.06 8.24 -10.84
CA GLU A 166 -6.90 8.55 -12.27
C GLU A 166 -5.97 7.55 -12.97
N SER A 167 -4.92 7.12 -12.29
CA SER A 167 -3.97 6.11 -12.77
C SER A 167 -4.63 4.75 -12.97
N ILE A 168 -5.45 4.30 -12.01
CA ILE A 168 -6.24 3.08 -12.12
C ILE A 168 -7.21 3.16 -13.29
N ARG A 169 -7.94 4.29 -13.45
CA ARG A 169 -8.83 4.50 -14.60
C ARG A 169 -8.10 4.40 -15.93
N LYS A 170 -6.88 4.95 -16.05
CA LYS A 170 -6.05 4.83 -17.26
C LYS A 170 -5.70 3.38 -17.56
N LEU A 171 -5.33 2.59 -16.57
CA LEU A 171 -5.04 1.16 -16.73
C LEU A 171 -6.28 0.36 -17.16
N ILE A 172 -7.44 0.65 -16.56
CA ILE A 172 -8.71 0.02 -16.96
C ILE A 172 -9.06 0.34 -18.41
N LYS A 173 -8.88 1.61 -18.84
CA LYS A 173 -9.08 2.05 -20.23
C LYS A 173 -8.09 1.40 -21.21
N LEU A 174 -6.86 1.16 -20.76
CA LEU A 174 -5.86 0.40 -21.52
C LEU A 174 -6.23 -1.08 -21.69
N GLY A 175 -7.22 -1.56 -20.92
CA GLY A 175 -7.74 -2.92 -21.04
C GLY A 175 -6.93 -3.96 -20.29
N VAL A 176 -6.21 -3.58 -19.23
CA VAL A 176 -5.48 -4.55 -18.39
C VAL A 176 -6.42 -5.64 -17.88
N ASP A 177 -5.92 -6.87 -17.82
CA ASP A 177 -6.69 -8.02 -17.37
C ASP A 177 -6.77 -8.09 -15.83
N GLY A 178 -5.83 -7.45 -15.13
CA GLY A 178 -5.82 -7.36 -13.67
C GLY A 178 -4.85 -6.30 -13.15
N LEU A 179 -4.97 -5.99 -11.86
CA LEU A 179 -4.22 -4.93 -11.17
C LEU A 179 -3.41 -5.46 -9.98
N LEU A 180 -2.15 -5.01 -9.90
CA LEU A 180 -1.28 -5.10 -8.72
C LEU A 180 -1.10 -3.70 -8.16
N ILE A 181 -1.55 -3.46 -6.92
CA ILE A 181 -1.66 -2.10 -6.39
C ILE A 181 -0.92 -2.01 -5.06
N MET A 182 0.02 -1.08 -4.96
CA MET A 182 0.53 -0.60 -3.67
C MET A 182 -0.27 0.66 -3.30
N PRO A 183 -1.27 0.56 -2.42
CA PRO A 183 -2.22 1.64 -2.21
C PRO A 183 -1.56 2.89 -1.61
N SER A 184 -2.00 4.04 -2.09
CA SER A 184 -1.57 5.36 -1.66
C SER A 184 -2.29 5.76 -0.38
N PHE A 185 -1.63 6.52 0.49
CA PHE A 185 -2.23 7.06 1.72
C PHE A 185 -1.92 8.54 1.85
N THR A 186 -2.91 9.36 2.20
CA THR A 186 -2.67 10.77 2.49
C THR A 186 -1.76 10.90 3.71
N GLN A 187 -0.73 11.75 3.62
CA GLN A 187 -0.04 12.23 4.82
C GLN A 187 -1.07 12.88 5.75
N GLY A 188 -1.14 12.41 7.00
CA GLY A 188 -2.11 12.89 7.99
C GLY A 188 -3.41 12.10 8.08
N ALA A 189 -3.72 11.18 7.16
CA ALA A 189 -4.93 10.32 7.21
C ALA A 189 -5.00 9.46 8.49
N PHE A 190 -3.88 9.22 9.15
CA PHE A 190 -3.81 8.47 10.41
C PHE A 190 -3.86 9.33 11.68
N ARG A 191 -3.84 10.66 11.60
CA ARG A 191 -4.11 11.51 12.78
C ARG A 191 -5.56 11.36 13.25
N SER A 192 -6.44 10.88 12.37
CA SER A 192 -7.81 10.52 12.67
C SER A 192 -8.23 9.38 11.73
N MET A 193 -8.14 8.13 12.21
CA MET A 193 -8.76 6.96 11.56
C MET A 193 -10.27 7.13 11.26
N LYS A 194 -10.89 8.18 11.82
CA LYS A 194 -12.31 8.48 11.72
C LYS A 194 -12.75 9.19 10.43
N HIS A 195 -11.86 9.77 9.62
CA HIS A 195 -12.30 10.71 8.57
C HIS A 195 -11.68 10.56 7.16
N ASP A 196 -10.73 9.67 6.93
CA ASP A 196 -10.15 9.51 5.58
C ASP A 196 -10.02 8.02 5.20
N LEU A 197 -11.11 7.44 4.70
CA LEU A 197 -11.13 6.11 4.07
C LEU A 197 -10.35 6.10 2.73
N GLY A 198 -9.78 7.23 2.32
CA GLY A 198 -9.00 7.38 1.10
C GLY A 198 -9.70 6.81 -0.14
N ASN A 199 -9.05 5.88 -0.81
CA ASN A 199 -9.57 5.20 -2.01
C ASN A 199 -10.33 3.89 -1.72
N TYR A 200 -10.59 3.56 -0.45
CA TYR A 200 -11.21 2.27 -0.07
C TYR A 200 -12.52 1.98 -0.82
N PRO A 201 -13.53 2.88 -0.86
CA PRO A 201 -14.78 2.58 -1.55
C PRO A 201 -14.58 2.33 -3.04
N PHE A 202 -13.67 3.08 -3.67
CA PHE A 202 -13.33 2.93 -5.07
C PHE A 202 -12.67 1.57 -5.37
N PHE A 203 -11.73 1.13 -4.53
CA PHE A 203 -11.12 -0.20 -4.69
C PHE A 203 -12.12 -1.33 -4.49
N LEU A 204 -12.99 -1.20 -3.50
CA LEU A 204 -14.01 -2.20 -3.20
C LEU A 204 -15.02 -2.32 -4.34
N GLU A 205 -15.48 -1.19 -4.89
CA GLU A 205 -16.37 -1.12 -6.06
C GLU A 205 -15.76 -1.85 -7.25
N LEU A 206 -14.50 -1.55 -7.62
CA LEU A 206 -13.82 -2.23 -8.72
C LEU A 206 -13.70 -3.74 -8.51
N TYR A 207 -13.35 -4.15 -7.29
CA TYR A 207 -13.20 -5.56 -6.93
C TYR A 207 -14.54 -6.31 -6.96
N GLN A 208 -15.60 -5.70 -6.44
CA GLN A 208 -16.97 -6.26 -6.48
C GLN A 208 -17.51 -6.35 -7.90
N ASN A 209 -17.16 -5.39 -8.76
CA ASN A 209 -17.45 -5.40 -10.20
C ASN A 209 -16.55 -6.37 -11.00
N GLY A 210 -15.86 -7.31 -10.32
CA GLY A 210 -15.17 -8.41 -10.97
C GLY A 210 -13.80 -8.06 -11.56
N LEU A 211 -13.25 -6.86 -11.31
CA LEU A 211 -11.88 -6.55 -11.73
C LEU A 211 -10.88 -7.31 -10.83
N PRO A 212 -10.00 -8.16 -11.40
CA PRO A 212 -8.99 -8.87 -10.62
C PRO A 212 -7.99 -7.90 -10.00
N ILE A 213 -7.99 -7.79 -8.67
CA ILE A 213 -7.11 -6.88 -7.92
C ILE A 213 -6.37 -7.68 -6.84
N VAL A 214 -5.06 -7.45 -6.72
CA VAL A 214 -4.26 -7.87 -5.57
C VAL A 214 -3.46 -6.68 -5.04
N LEU A 215 -3.56 -6.44 -3.73
CA LEU A 215 -2.81 -5.41 -3.03
C LEU A 215 -1.42 -5.93 -2.66
N MET A 216 -0.43 -5.04 -2.65
CA MET A 216 0.93 -5.36 -2.26
C MET A 216 1.54 -4.28 -1.36
N ASP A 217 2.40 -4.70 -0.44
CA ASP A 217 3.18 -3.88 0.49
C ASP A 217 2.37 -3.15 1.58
N ARG A 218 1.20 -2.62 1.20
CA ARG A 218 0.24 -1.94 2.06
C ARG A 218 -1.13 -2.61 1.89
N GLN A 219 -2.00 -2.48 2.90
CA GLN A 219 -3.28 -3.20 2.94
C GLN A 219 -4.46 -2.27 3.18
N LEU A 220 -5.61 -2.65 2.62
CA LEU A 220 -6.91 -2.03 2.90
C LEU A 220 -7.70 -2.93 3.85
N ILE A 221 -7.49 -2.76 5.15
CA ILE A 221 -8.09 -3.60 6.20
C ILE A 221 -9.62 -3.62 6.06
N GLY A 222 -10.23 -4.81 6.16
CA GLY A 222 -11.69 -4.98 6.13
C GLY A 222 -12.32 -5.03 4.73
N THR A 223 -11.55 -4.85 3.65
CA THR A 223 -12.10 -4.87 2.28
C THR A 223 -12.23 -6.28 1.69
N GLY A 224 -11.53 -7.28 2.23
CA GLY A 224 -11.47 -8.64 1.68
C GLY A 224 -10.71 -8.74 0.35
N ILE A 225 -10.14 -7.64 -0.16
CA ILE A 225 -9.31 -7.63 -1.36
C ILE A 225 -8.02 -8.42 -1.05
N PRO A 226 -7.62 -9.38 -1.90
CA PRO A 226 -6.42 -10.17 -1.64
C PRO A 226 -5.18 -9.29 -1.50
N ALA A 227 -4.34 -9.55 -0.50
CA ALA A 227 -3.18 -8.71 -0.20
C ALA A 227 -1.93 -9.52 0.16
N VAL A 228 -0.75 -9.03 -0.22
CA VAL A 228 0.54 -9.56 0.22
C VAL A 228 1.37 -8.44 0.83
N PHE A 229 1.80 -8.56 2.08
CA PHE A 229 2.52 -7.49 2.77
C PHE A 229 3.49 -7.99 3.83
N ASN A 230 4.28 -7.07 4.39
CA ASN A 230 5.23 -7.33 5.46
C ASN A 230 4.54 -7.25 6.84
N ASP A 231 4.90 -8.14 7.77
CA ASP A 231 4.48 -8.04 9.18
C ASP A 231 5.24 -6.91 9.89
N ASP A 232 4.72 -5.69 9.76
CA ASP A 232 5.30 -4.49 10.33
C ASP A 232 5.18 -4.43 11.85
N ILE A 233 4.14 -5.04 12.45
CA ILE A 233 3.99 -5.16 13.91
C ILE A 233 5.13 -6.02 14.46
N MET A 234 5.35 -7.20 13.88
CA MET A 234 6.48 -8.04 14.28
C MET A 234 7.81 -7.32 14.05
N GLY A 235 7.95 -6.59 12.95
CA GLY A 235 9.18 -5.84 12.67
C GLY A 235 9.51 -4.82 13.76
N GLY A 236 8.55 -3.98 14.15
CA GLY A 236 8.74 -3.01 15.23
C GLY A 236 9.03 -3.65 16.58
N ARG A 237 8.34 -4.76 16.89
CA ARG A 237 8.58 -5.55 18.10
C ARG A 237 10.00 -6.11 18.15
N MET A 238 10.47 -6.69 17.05
CA MET A 238 11.83 -7.25 16.94
C MET A 238 12.92 -6.19 17.18
N GLN A 239 12.71 -4.96 16.71
CA GLN A 239 13.65 -3.87 16.96
C GLN A 239 13.71 -3.46 18.44
N ALA A 240 12.57 -3.36 19.09
CA ALA A 240 12.51 -3.04 20.52
C ALA A 240 13.15 -4.15 21.35
N GLU A 241 12.77 -5.40 21.09
CA GLU A 241 13.33 -6.57 21.75
C GLU A 241 14.85 -6.68 21.57
N TYR A 242 15.39 -6.27 20.42
CA TYR A 242 16.84 -6.24 20.20
C TYR A 242 17.56 -5.38 21.25
N PHE A 243 17.07 -4.17 21.52
CA PHE A 243 17.65 -3.29 22.52
C PHE A 243 17.40 -3.78 23.95
N LEU A 244 16.18 -4.22 24.24
CA LEU A 244 15.81 -4.72 25.57
C LEU A 244 16.67 -5.93 25.99
N LYS A 245 16.92 -6.87 25.07
CA LYS A 245 17.80 -8.03 25.29
C LYS A 245 19.26 -7.64 25.54
N ARG A 246 19.69 -6.45 25.09
CA ARG A 246 21.03 -5.88 25.32
C ARG A 246 21.10 -5.01 26.59
N GLY A 247 20.03 -4.95 27.37
CA GLY A 247 19.99 -4.24 28.64
C GLY A 247 19.61 -2.76 28.55
N TYR A 248 19.27 -2.25 27.37
CA TYR A 248 18.72 -0.90 27.24
C TYR A 248 17.35 -0.84 27.91
N ARG A 249 17.13 0.17 28.75
CA ARG A 249 15.82 0.45 29.37
C ARG A 249 15.16 1.70 28.80
N ARG A 250 15.94 2.58 28.15
CA ARG A 250 15.43 3.69 27.36
C ARG A 250 15.55 3.35 25.88
N VAL A 251 14.41 3.09 25.24
CA VAL A 251 14.32 2.85 23.80
C VAL A 251 13.35 3.85 23.21
N ILE A 252 13.81 4.67 22.27
CA ILE A 252 13.02 5.75 21.67
C ILE A 252 12.63 5.35 20.24
N TYR A 253 11.35 5.47 19.91
CA TYR A 253 10.85 5.39 18.54
C TYR A 253 10.90 6.78 17.89
N PHE A 254 11.77 6.95 16.88
CA PHE A 254 12.06 8.23 16.23
C PHE A 254 11.78 8.14 14.72
N GLU A 255 10.68 8.72 14.26
CA GLU A 255 10.25 8.67 12.84
C GLU A 255 9.50 9.96 12.44
N THR A 256 9.67 10.40 11.20
CA THR A 256 9.25 11.74 10.74
C THR A 256 7.86 11.80 10.11
N ALA A 257 7.34 10.68 9.64
CA ALA A 257 6.09 10.62 8.89
C ALA A 257 5.18 9.50 9.40
N SER A 258 3.89 9.81 9.47
CA SER A 258 2.81 8.90 9.89
C SER A 258 2.30 8.08 8.70
N SER A 259 3.07 7.07 8.28
CA SER A 259 2.62 6.07 7.28
C SER A 259 1.87 4.91 7.94
N GLN A 260 1.01 4.20 7.20
CA GLN A 260 0.34 2.99 7.71
C GLN A 260 1.35 1.98 8.29
N THR A 261 2.41 1.68 7.53
CA THR A 261 3.46 0.74 7.97
C THR A 261 4.22 1.28 9.18
N GLY A 262 4.44 2.60 9.27
CA GLY A 262 5.02 3.25 10.44
C GLY A 262 4.18 3.06 11.71
N HIS A 263 2.85 3.19 11.63
CA HIS A 263 1.98 2.94 12.78
C HIS A 263 2.02 1.48 13.24
N PHE A 264 2.03 0.53 12.30
CA PHE A 264 2.15 -0.89 12.66
C PHE A 264 3.50 -1.19 13.33
N ARG A 265 4.60 -0.64 12.80
CA ARG A 265 5.92 -0.72 13.44
C ARG A 265 5.91 -0.10 14.84
N HIS A 266 5.33 1.08 15.00
CA HIS A 266 5.19 1.72 16.30
C HIS A 266 4.36 0.87 17.28
N ALA A 267 3.24 0.30 16.83
CA ALA A 267 2.42 -0.60 17.66
C ALA A 267 3.22 -1.82 18.15
N GLY A 268 4.01 -2.44 17.26
CA GLY A 268 4.92 -3.52 17.64
C GLY A 268 5.95 -3.12 18.69
N TYR A 269 6.53 -1.92 18.55
CA TYR A 269 7.41 -1.33 19.55
C TYR A 269 6.71 -1.13 20.89
N CYS A 270 5.51 -0.54 20.91
CA CYS A 270 4.75 -0.33 22.15
C CYS A 270 4.49 -1.64 22.88
N LEU A 271 4.05 -2.69 22.16
CA LEU A 271 3.82 -4.02 22.74
C LEU A 271 5.08 -4.59 23.41
N ALA A 272 6.25 -4.45 22.77
CA ALA A 272 7.51 -4.93 23.36
C ALA A 272 7.92 -4.14 24.63
N MET A 273 7.68 -2.83 24.64
CA MET A 273 7.97 -1.98 25.79
C MET A 273 7.04 -2.30 26.96
N GLU A 274 5.74 -2.46 26.69
CA GLU A 274 4.73 -2.87 27.66
C GLU A 274 5.04 -4.24 28.29
N ASP A 275 5.37 -5.24 27.45
CA ASP A 275 5.76 -6.58 27.93
C ASP A 275 7.02 -6.54 28.82
N ALA A 276 7.89 -5.53 28.63
CA ALA A 276 9.07 -5.31 29.45
C ALA A 276 8.81 -4.43 30.69
N GLY A 277 7.57 -3.98 30.91
CA GLY A 277 7.20 -3.07 32.00
C GLY A 277 7.76 -1.66 31.85
N LEU A 278 8.06 -1.22 30.63
CA LEU A 278 8.66 0.08 30.32
C LEU A 278 7.66 0.96 29.57
N LYS A 279 7.72 2.26 29.84
CA LYS A 279 6.86 3.24 29.17
C LYS A 279 7.36 3.49 27.73
N PRO A 280 6.51 3.35 26.70
CA PRO A 280 6.86 3.76 25.34
C PRO A 280 7.18 5.25 25.25
N LEU A 281 8.17 5.61 24.44
CA LEU A 281 8.60 6.97 24.15
C LEU A 281 8.76 7.14 22.64
N GLN A 282 7.82 7.87 22.04
CA GLN A 282 7.85 8.25 20.64
C GLN A 282 8.23 9.73 20.50
N ILE A 283 9.10 10.02 19.54
CA ILE A 283 9.42 11.39 19.11
C ILE A 283 9.15 11.46 17.61
N THR A 284 8.24 12.35 17.23
CA THR A 284 7.98 12.67 15.83
C THR A 284 8.55 14.06 15.58
N PRO A 285 9.70 14.19 14.89
CA PRO A 285 10.28 15.50 14.63
C PRO A 285 9.35 16.32 13.75
N GLU A 286 9.15 17.58 14.12
CA GLU A 286 8.42 18.55 13.31
C GLU A 286 9.34 19.01 12.18
N ILE A 287 9.00 18.60 10.96
CA ILE A 287 9.77 18.95 9.76
C ILE A 287 8.79 19.54 8.75
N PRO A 288 9.11 20.67 8.10
CA PRO A 288 8.33 21.20 7.01
C PRO A 288 8.28 20.15 5.90
N ILE A 289 7.15 19.46 5.79
CA ILE A 289 6.96 18.49 4.71
C ILE A 289 6.72 19.31 3.45
N GLU A 290 7.70 19.34 2.55
CA GLU A 290 7.44 19.72 1.17
C GLU A 290 6.80 18.49 0.50
N PRO A 291 5.48 18.51 0.20
CA PRO A 291 4.74 17.32 -0.25
C PRO A 291 5.30 16.70 -1.54
N GLU A 292 6.00 17.53 -2.32
CA GLU A 292 6.56 17.22 -3.63
C GLU A 292 8.00 16.69 -3.54
N ARG A 293 8.66 16.78 -2.38
CA ARG A 293 10.03 16.31 -2.18
C ARG A 293 10.05 15.10 -1.26
N TRP A 294 10.22 13.93 -1.86
CA TRP A 294 10.54 12.68 -1.15
C TRP A 294 12.00 12.63 -0.68
N ASP A 295 12.82 13.64 -0.99
CA ASP A 295 14.17 13.81 -0.46
C ASP A 295 14.15 14.58 0.86
N PHE A 296 15.04 14.18 1.78
CA PHE A 296 15.31 14.92 3.01
C PHE A 296 16.52 15.81 2.72
N PRO A 297 16.38 17.14 2.59
CA PRO A 297 17.53 18.03 2.59
C PRO A 297 18.35 17.79 3.86
N ASP A 298 19.68 17.86 3.76
CA ASP A 298 20.57 17.62 4.91
C ASP A 298 20.21 18.51 6.12
N SER A 299 19.78 19.75 5.85
CA SER A 299 19.31 20.68 6.89
C SER A 299 18.08 20.18 7.65
N GLN A 300 17.12 19.56 6.96
CA GLN A 300 15.92 19.00 7.62
C GLN A 300 16.25 17.75 8.43
N GLY A 301 17.18 16.92 7.96
CA GLY A 301 17.71 15.79 8.72
C GLY A 301 18.39 16.24 10.00
N ASP A 302 19.28 17.22 9.91
CA ASP A 302 19.95 17.83 11.06
C ASP A 302 18.96 18.39 12.09
N ASP A 303 17.96 19.16 11.63
CA ASP A 303 16.94 19.76 12.50
C ASP A 303 16.10 18.69 13.21
N ALA A 304 15.79 17.59 12.52
CA ALA A 304 15.13 16.44 13.12
C ALA A 304 15.98 15.86 14.26
N ILE A 305 17.28 15.63 14.03
CA ILE A 305 18.15 15.05 15.07
C ILE A 305 18.29 16.01 16.25
N ARG A 306 18.36 17.33 16.01
CA ARG A 306 18.43 18.34 17.09
C ARG A 306 17.22 18.27 18.03
N GLN A 307 16.04 17.90 17.55
CA GLN A 307 14.86 17.69 18.39
C GLN A 307 14.95 16.42 19.25
N LEU A 308 15.72 15.41 18.82
CA LEU A 308 15.98 14.18 19.57
C LEU A 308 17.02 14.37 20.68
N LEU A 309 18.05 15.20 20.47
CA LEU A 309 19.19 15.33 21.39
C LEU A 309 18.80 15.58 22.88
N PRO A 310 17.84 16.47 23.21
CA PRO A 310 17.44 16.72 24.60
C PRO A 310 16.86 15.49 25.32
N GLN A 311 16.43 14.47 24.56
CA GLN A 311 15.81 13.26 25.08
C GLN A 311 16.83 12.15 25.41
N ILE A 312 18.10 12.36 25.06
CA ILE A 312 19.21 11.45 25.33
C ILE A 312 19.83 11.78 26.70
N THR A 313 19.22 11.27 27.76
CA THR A 313 19.61 11.52 29.17
C THR A 313 20.32 10.32 29.83
N GLU A 314 20.35 9.17 29.15
CA GLU A 314 20.90 7.90 29.60
C GLU A 314 21.25 7.02 28.39
N ASP A 315 21.78 5.82 28.63
CA ASP A 315 22.05 4.87 27.55
C ASP A 315 20.76 4.56 26.77
N THR A 316 20.75 4.89 25.48
CA THR A 316 19.53 4.94 24.68
C THR A 316 19.63 4.07 23.42
N GLY A 317 18.61 3.23 23.20
CA GLY A 317 18.37 2.57 21.91
C GLY A 317 17.44 3.41 21.05
N LEU A 318 17.75 3.58 19.76
CA LEU A 318 16.95 4.35 18.81
C LEU A 318 16.36 3.42 17.75
N ILE A 319 15.05 3.44 17.61
CA ILE A 319 14.32 2.82 16.52
C ILE A 319 13.98 3.90 15.52
N THR A 320 14.35 3.71 14.25
CA THR A 320 14.17 4.73 13.23
C THR A 320 13.98 4.14 11.83
N THR A 321 13.78 5.00 10.83
CA THR A 321 13.92 4.64 9.41
C THR A 321 15.34 4.87 8.92
N TYR A 322 15.70 4.24 7.81
CA TYR A 322 16.98 4.47 7.15
C TYR A 322 17.25 5.97 6.84
N ARG A 323 16.21 6.76 6.55
CA ARG A 323 16.34 8.19 6.18
C ARG A 323 16.99 9.02 7.29
N LEU A 324 16.57 8.79 8.54
CA LEU A 324 17.12 9.50 9.70
C LEU A 324 18.40 8.83 10.22
N ALA A 325 18.51 7.51 10.08
CA ALA A 325 19.71 6.77 10.49
C ALA A 325 20.97 7.28 9.78
N ALA A 326 20.85 7.73 8.53
CA ALA A 326 21.96 8.33 7.77
C ALA A 326 22.60 9.56 8.45
N PHE A 327 21.86 10.26 9.31
CA PHE A 327 22.38 11.44 10.02
C PHE A 327 22.99 11.08 11.38
N PHE A 328 22.69 9.91 11.94
CA PHE A 328 23.08 9.58 13.31
C PHE A 328 24.59 9.50 13.52
N ASP A 329 25.36 9.00 12.55
CA ASP A 329 26.83 8.93 12.67
C ASP A 329 27.47 10.31 12.89
N LYS A 330 26.90 11.37 12.30
CA LYS A 330 27.34 12.76 12.49
C LYS A 330 27.11 13.28 13.92
N PHE A 331 26.02 12.87 14.55
CA PHE A 331 25.63 13.37 15.88
C PHE A 331 26.05 12.45 17.03
N PHE A 332 26.31 11.17 16.74
CA PHE A 332 26.65 10.14 17.72
C PHE A 332 27.96 9.41 17.35
N PRO A 333 29.09 10.12 17.18
CA PRO A 333 30.35 9.50 16.80
C PRO A 333 30.76 8.43 17.82
N GLY A 334 31.07 7.23 17.33
CA GLY A 334 31.41 6.08 18.19
C GLY A 334 30.24 5.58 19.05
N HIS A 335 28.99 5.79 18.60
CA HIS A 335 27.76 5.38 19.30
C HIS A 335 27.62 6.01 20.69
N ARG A 336 27.94 7.32 20.80
CA ARG A 336 27.89 8.06 22.07
C ARG A 336 27.32 9.46 21.93
N PHE A 337 26.67 9.92 22.99
CA PHE A 337 26.29 11.32 23.21
C PHE A 337 26.68 11.73 24.64
N GLY A 338 27.71 12.59 24.76
CA GLY A 338 28.35 12.85 26.04
C GLY A 338 28.86 11.55 26.68
N LYS A 339 28.41 11.24 27.90
CA LYS A 339 28.78 10.01 28.62
C LYS A 339 27.94 8.78 28.25
N HIS A 340 26.82 8.97 27.54
CA HIS A 340 25.81 7.95 27.28
C HIS A 340 26.09 7.17 26.00
N ARG A 341 25.81 5.87 25.99
CA ARG A 341 25.82 5.05 24.78
C ARG A 341 24.53 5.27 23.99
N VAL A 342 24.65 5.41 22.69
CA VAL A 342 23.52 5.60 21.77
C VAL A 342 23.69 4.61 20.61
N GLU A 343 22.80 3.62 20.54
CA GLU A 343 22.77 2.64 19.46
C GLU A 343 21.45 2.77 18.69
N TRP A 344 21.43 2.41 17.41
CA TRP A 344 20.21 2.48 16.60
C TRP A 344 19.99 1.24 15.74
N CYS A 345 18.72 1.01 15.39
CA CYS A 345 18.27 -0.01 14.47
C CYS A 345 17.27 0.63 13.50
N CYS A 346 17.56 0.55 12.21
CA CYS A 346 16.70 1.15 11.19
C CYS A 346 15.77 0.13 10.53
N TYR A 347 14.63 0.61 10.04
CA TYR A 347 13.79 -0.15 9.10
C TYR A 347 14.22 0.13 7.66
N ASP A 348 14.20 -0.91 6.82
CA ASP A 348 14.69 -0.91 5.44
C ASP A 348 16.22 -0.78 5.28
N ILE A 349 16.71 -1.11 4.08
CA ILE A 349 18.14 -1.09 3.76
C ILE A 349 18.59 0.31 3.33
N PRO A 350 19.61 0.91 3.97
CA PRO A 350 20.20 2.19 3.57
C PRO A 350 21.11 2.13 2.33
N SER A 351 21.34 0.99 1.68
CA SER A 351 21.97 0.91 0.35
C SER A 351 22.24 -0.54 -0.03
N MET A 352 22.05 -0.85 -1.31
CA MET A 352 22.49 -2.16 -1.81
C MET A 352 24.02 -2.23 -1.84
N GLY A 353 24.58 -3.12 -1.02
CA GLY A 353 25.97 -3.57 -1.19
C GLY A 353 27.03 -2.80 -0.41
N LEU A 354 26.65 -1.90 0.50
CA LEU A 354 27.55 -1.42 1.55
C LEU A 354 27.39 -2.29 2.80
N GLN A 355 28.50 -2.62 3.47
CA GLN A 355 28.45 -3.14 4.84
C GLN A 355 27.68 -2.12 5.68
N GLN A 356 26.57 -2.55 6.26
CA GLN A 356 25.78 -1.70 7.13
C GLN A 356 26.45 -1.70 8.51
N PRO A 357 26.84 -0.54 9.08
CA PRO A 357 27.53 -0.51 10.36
C PRO A 357 26.61 -0.75 11.56
N TYR A 358 25.30 -0.79 11.35
CA TYR A 358 24.28 -0.93 12.37
C TYR A 358 23.22 -2.00 12.03
N PRO A 359 22.53 -2.54 13.04
CA PRO A 359 21.38 -3.44 12.86
C PRO A 359 20.26 -2.79 12.02
N TYR A 360 19.56 -3.62 11.25
CA TYR A 360 18.41 -3.13 10.48
C TYR A 360 17.38 -4.24 10.22
N MET A 361 16.13 -3.83 9.95
CA MET A 361 15.06 -4.74 9.55
C MET A 361 14.98 -4.86 8.03
N LEU A 362 15.14 -6.08 7.53
CA LEU A 362 15.00 -6.44 6.13
C LEU A 362 13.60 -6.96 5.83
N ARG A 363 12.94 -6.34 4.86
CA ARG A 363 11.66 -6.81 4.32
C ARG A 363 11.88 -7.80 3.18
N PRO A 364 11.03 -8.83 3.04
CA PRO A 364 11.07 -9.76 1.91
C PRO A 364 10.38 -9.17 0.67
N THR A 365 10.72 -7.94 0.26
CA THR A 365 9.98 -7.15 -0.74
C THR A 365 9.90 -7.80 -2.12
N GLU A 366 10.99 -8.41 -2.63
CA GLU A 366 10.93 -9.19 -3.87
C GLU A 366 9.92 -10.34 -3.76
N LYS A 367 9.87 -11.02 -2.60
CA LYS A 367 8.93 -12.13 -2.39
C LYS A 367 7.49 -11.64 -2.32
N ILE A 368 7.25 -10.45 -1.77
CA ILE A 368 5.93 -9.80 -1.78
C ILE A 368 5.44 -9.64 -3.23
N GLY A 369 6.26 -9.04 -4.09
CA GLY A 369 5.92 -8.87 -5.51
C GLY A 369 5.68 -10.19 -6.24
N GLU A 370 6.51 -11.20 -5.98
CA GLU A 370 6.37 -12.54 -6.57
C GLU A 370 5.05 -13.22 -6.18
N LEU A 371 4.69 -13.18 -4.89
CA LEU A 371 3.46 -13.80 -4.39
C LEU A 371 2.22 -13.04 -4.84
N ALA A 372 2.26 -11.70 -4.87
CA ALA A 372 1.14 -10.88 -5.32
C ALA A 372 0.80 -11.17 -6.79
N ALA A 373 1.81 -11.24 -7.66
CA ALA A 373 1.62 -11.59 -9.07
C ALA A 373 1.12 -13.04 -9.25
N LYS A 374 1.65 -14.01 -8.50
CA LYS A 374 1.16 -15.40 -8.54
C LYS A 374 -0.31 -15.50 -8.13
N ARG A 375 -0.73 -14.74 -7.11
CA ARG A 375 -2.14 -14.67 -6.69
C ARG A 375 -3.01 -14.09 -7.79
N LEU A 376 -2.58 -12.98 -8.41
CA LEU A 376 -3.34 -12.38 -9.50
C LEU A 376 -3.46 -13.33 -10.69
N LEU A 377 -2.39 -14.03 -11.06
CA LEU A 377 -2.45 -15.06 -12.10
C LEU A 377 -3.42 -16.20 -11.75
N ALA A 378 -3.45 -16.64 -10.48
CA ALA A 378 -4.39 -17.67 -10.03
C ALA A 378 -5.86 -17.18 -10.12
N ILE A 379 -6.11 -15.91 -9.77
CA ILE A 379 -7.42 -15.27 -9.95
C ILE A 379 -7.80 -15.24 -11.44
N LEU A 380 -6.86 -14.89 -12.32
CA LEU A 380 -7.08 -14.84 -13.76
C LEU A 380 -7.24 -16.22 -14.42
N GLN A 381 -6.77 -17.30 -13.79
CA GLN A 381 -6.89 -18.66 -14.31
C GLN A 381 -8.16 -19.36 -13.84
N ASN A 382 -8.67 -19.00 -12.66
CA ASN A 382 -9.91 -19.51 -12.13
C ASN A 382 -11.05 -18.55 -12.49
N ASP A 383 -11.79 -18.84 -13.57
CA ASP A 383 -13.00 -18.09 -13.99
C ASP A 383 -14.12 -18.05 -12.93
N HIS A 384 -13.91 -18.69 -11.77
CA HIS A 384 -14.80 -18.70 -10.62
C HIS A 384 -14.09 -18.11 -9.39
N MET A 385 -14.41 -16.84 -9.09
CA MET A 385 -14.00 -16.09 -7.89
C MET A 385 -14.42 -16.74 -6.54
N THR A 386 -15.15 -17.85 -6.58
CA THR A 386 -15.81 -18.48 -5.43
C THR A 386 -14.91 -19.42 -4.61
N GLU A 387 -13.88 -20.05 -5.19
CA GLU A 387 -13.02 -21.00 -4.46
C GLU A 387 -11.70 -20.41 -3.89
N ALA A 388 -11.31 -19.20 -4.31
CA ALA A 388 -10.07 -18.55 -3.84
C ALA A 388 -10.17 -17.91 -2.44
N LYS A 389 -11.26 -18.15 -1.70
CA LYS A 389 -11.57 -17.51 -0.41
C LYS A 389 -10.81 -18.07 0.80
N SER A 390 -10.00 -19.12 0.66
CA SER A 390 -9.35 -19.76 1.82
C SER A 390 -8.03 -19.13 2.30
N LYS A 391 -7.39 -18.23 1.52
CA LYS A 391 -6.25 -17.39 1.96
C LYS A 391 -6.20 -16.06 1.22
N GLN A 392 -7.04 -15.10 1.63
CA GLN A 392 -7.04 -13.75 1.03
C GLN A 392 -5.76 -12.96 1.34
N VAL A 393 -5.03 -13.26 2.41
CA VAL A 393 -3.88 -12.45 2.85
C VAL A 393 -2.63 -13.30 3.08
N ASP A 394 -1.50 -12.91 2.47
CA ASP A 394 -0.17 -13.43 2.80
C ASP A 394 0.59 -12.36 3.56
N MET A 395 0.99 -12.70 4.77
CA MET A 395 1.79 -11.84 5.63
C MET A 395 3.17 -12.45 5.77
N LEU A 396 4.20 -11.72 5.34
CA LEU A 396 5.58 -12.19 5.35
C LEU A 396 6.35 -11.57 6.51
N SER A 397 7.14 -12.40 7.18
CA SER A 397 7.96 -11.98 8.31
C SER A 397 9.18 -11.15 7.88
N PRO A 398 9.46 -9.99 8.50
CA PRO A 398 10.74 -9.30 8.32
C PRO A 398 11.88 -10.07 9.01
N THR A 399 13.12 -9.71 8.68
CA THR A 399 14.33 -10.29 9.28
C THR A 399 15.17 -9.20 9.93
N LEU A 400 15.56 -9.39 11.19
CA LEU A 400 16.60 -8.54 11.81
C LEU A 400 17.98 -8.97 11.29
N CYS A 401 18.69 -8.02 10.67
CA CYS A 401 20.04 -8.18 10.16
C CYS A 401 21.03 -7.48 11.09
N LEU A 402 22.14 -8.15 11.41
CA LEU A 402 23.19 -7.62 12.28
C LEU A 402 24.47 -7.33 11.46
N PRO A 403 25.22 -6.26 11.80
CA PRO A 403 26.38 -5.77 11.03
C PRO A 403 27.50 -6.82 10.81
N ASN A 404 27.61 -7.82 11.69
CA ASN A 404 28.70 -8.81 11.69
C ASN A 404 28.30 -10.25 11.30
N ASN A 405 27.08 -10.47 10.76
CA ASN A 405 26.65 -11.81 10.34
C ASN A 405 26.17 -11.84 8.87
N PRO A 406 27.11 -11.91 7.90
CA PRO A 406 26.80 -11.82 6.47
C PRO A 406 26.29 -13.10 5.82
N GLU A 407 26.10 -14.20 6.55
CA GLU A 407 25.60 -15.46 5.96
C GLU A 407 24.15 -15.37 5.46
N LYS A 408 23.40 -14.31 5.80
CA LYS A 408 22.11 -13.97 5.18
C LYS A 408 22.20 -12.88 4.09
N HIS A 409 23.35 -12.25 3.90
CA HIS A 409 23.55 -11.16 2.93
C HIS A 409 23.80 -11.64 1.48
N SER A 410 24.19 -12.91 1.26
CA SER A 410 24.93 -13.29 0.04
C SER A 410 24.16 -13.97 -1.09
N ALA A 411 22.92 -14.45 -0.89
CA ALA A 411 22.23 -15.18 -1.97
C ALA A 411 21.56 -14.25 -3.01
N ASN A 412 20.97 -13.13 -2.59
CA ASN A 412 20.19 -12.26 -3.49
C ASN A 412 20.96 -11.00 -3.93
N CYS A 413 21.69 -10.32 -3.04
CA CYS A 413 22.37 -9.05 -3.35
C CYS A 413 23.56 -9.20 -4.31
N HIS A 414 24.35 -10.27 -4.17
CA HIS A 414 25.56 -10.49 -4.99
C HIS A 414 25.24 -10.86 -6.45
N SER A 415 24.14 -11.59 -6.70
CA SER A 415 23.65 -11.85 -8.06
C SER A 415 23.08 -10.61 -8.75
N LEU A 416 22.53 -9.67 -7.96
CA LEU A 416 21.90 -8.44 -8.43
C LEU A 416 22.93 -7.41 -8.91
N GLN A 417 24.01 -7.16 -8.15
CA GLN A 417 25.10 -6.27 -8.58
C GLN A 417 25.78 -6.77 -9.87
N LYS A 418 26.09 -8.07 -9.98
CA LYS A 418 26.71 -8.63 -11.19
C LYS A 418 25.83 -8.47 -12.44
N ARG A 419 24.50 -8.50 -12.30
CA ARG A 419 23.57 -8.29 -13.42
C ARG A 419 23.48 -6.81 -13.83
N ILE A 420 23.40 -5.90 -12.86
CA ILE A 420 23.31 -4.45 -13.11
C ILE A 420 24.58 -3.93 -13.79
N PHE A 421 25.76 -4.30 -13.28
CA PHE A 421 27.03 -3.84 -13.86
C PHE A 421 27.34 -4.48 -15.23
N ARG A 422 26.97 -5.75 -15.46
CA ARG A 422 27.15 -6.38 -16.78
C ARG A 422 26.26 -5.77 -17.87
N SER A 423 25.06 -5.32 -17.54
CA SER A 423 24.18 -4.64 -18.51
C SER A 423 24.64 -3.22 -18.84
N ALA A 424 25.33 -2.55 -17.91
CA ALA A 424 25.89 -1.21 -18.13
C ALA A 424 27.18 -1.26 -18.96
N SER A 425 28.02 -2.28 -18.77
CA SER A 425 29.28 -2.45 -19.51
C SER A 425 29.14 -2.99 -20.94
N GLN A 426 27.95 -3.47 -21.35
CA GLN A 426 27.70 -3.98 -22.70
C GLN A 426 27.09 -2.96 -23.68
N LYS A 427 26.90 -1.70 -23.26
CA LYS A 427 26.41 -0.61 -24.13
C LYS A 427 27.41 0.55 -24.28
N THR A 428 28.69 0.25 -24.14
CA THR A 428 29.76 1.22 -24.45
C THR A 428 30.83 0.53 -25.30
N VAL A 429 30.47 0.22 -26.54
CA VAL A 429 31.37 0.13 -27.71
C VAL A 429 30.60 0.70 -28.89
#